data_AF-A0A1T4RS21-F1
#
_entry.id   AF-A0A1T4RS21-F1
#
_cell.length_a   1.000
_cell.length_b   1.000
_cell.length_c   1.000
_cell.angle_alpha   90.00
_cell.angle_beta   90.00
_cell.angle_gamma   90.00
#
_symmetry.space_group_name_H-M   'P 1'
#
loop_
_entity.id
_entity.type
_entity.pdbx_description
1 polymer ?
#
loop_
_entity_poly.entity_id
_entity_poly.type
_entity_poly.pdbx_seq_one_letter_code
_entity_poly.pdbx_strand_id
1 'polypeptide(L)'
;MISFSEHSEKYGLDDEEREILAAFEAGKVSPDADSEMNVETLRKAATETMREIAERRRTNATKPVTLRVPVRVIERYKKRASADGIGYQTLMNEILDAAMV
;
A
#
# COMPACT_ATOMS: atom_id res chain seq x y z
N MET A 1 -18.52 -38.72 -15.43
CA MET A 1 -18.77 -37.31 -15.07
C MET A 1 -19.43 -37.32 -13.71
N ILE A 2 -18.76 -36.77 -12.71
CA ILE A 2 -19.34 -36.55 -11.37
C ILE A 2 -20.34 -35.40 -11.50
N SER A 3 -21.48 -35.47 -10.83
CA SER A 3 -22.53 -34.45 -10.96
C SER A 3 -22.33 -33.28 -9.97
N PHE A 4 -22.89 -32.11 -10.31
CA PHE A 4 -22.63 -30.80 -9.69
C PHE A 4 -22.84 -30.73 -8.16
N SER A 5 -23.84 -31.45 -7.62
CA SER A 5 -24.06 -31.52 -6.16
C SER A 5 -22.87 -32.10 -5.41
N GLU A 6 -22.15 -33.04 -6.02
CA GLU A 6 -21.01 -33.70 -5.39
C GLU A 6 -19.75 -32.82 -5.40
N HIS A 7 -19.65 -31.82 -6.30
CA HIS A 7 -18.50 -30.91 -6.37
C HIS A 7 -18.64 -29.72 -5.42
N SER A 8 -19.86 -29.19 -5.25
CA SER A 8 -20.14 -28.09 -4.31
C SER A 8 -20.05 -28.53 -2.85
N GLU A 9 -20.54 -29.73 -2.50
CA GLU A 9 -20.42 -30.27 -1.13
C GLU A 9 -18.99 -30.65 -0.78
N LYS A 10 -18.22 -31.18 -1.74
CA LYS A 10 -16.84 -31.63 -1.50
C LYS A 10 -15.86 -30.50 -1.20
N TYR A 11 -16.09 -29.30 -1.73
CA TYR A 11 -15.21 -28.13 -1.52
C TYR A 11 -15.82 -27.04 -0.65
N GLY A 12 -17.07 -27.20 -0.19
CA GLY A 12 -17.72 -26.25 0.71
C GLY A 12 -17.87 -24.85 0.08
N LEU A 13 -18.12 -24.79 -1.22
CA LEU A 13 -18.16 -23.54 -1.98
C LEU A 13 -19.32 -22.66 -1.52
N ASP A 14 -19.07 -21.37 -1.44
CA ASP A 14 -20.06 -20.36 -1.07
C ASP A 14 -21.08 -20.11 -2.20
N ASP A 15 -22.09 -19.29 -1.91
CA ASP A 15 -23.19 -19.04 -2.85
C ASP A 15 -22.71 -18.28 -4.11
N GLU A 16 -21.70 -17.43 -4.00
CA GLU A 16 -21.12 -16.70 -5.15
C GLU A 16 -20.31 -17.64 -6.05
N GLU A 17 -19.49 -18.52 -5.47
CA GLU A 17 -18.68 -19.49 -6.19
C GLU A 17 -19.55 -20.50 -6.98
N ARG A 18 -20.70 -20.91 -6.41
CA ARG A 18 -21.67 -21.78 -7.10
C ARG A 18 -22.31 -21.08 -8.30
N GLU A 19 -22.63 -19.81 -8.19
CA GLU A 19 -23.23 -19.03 -9.27
C GLU A 19 -22.25 -18.86 -10.44
N ILE A 20 -20.98 -18.58 -10.15
CA ILE A 20 -19.92 -18.42 -11.16
C ILE A 20 -19.70 -19.73 -11.93
N LEU A 21 -19.63 -20.87 -11.23
CA LEU A 21 -19.46 -22.18 -11.86
C LEU A 21 -20.67 -22.56 -12.73
N ALA A 22 -21.89 -22.29 -12.25
CA ALA A 22 -23.10 -22.56 -13.02
C ALA A 22 -23.18 -21.70 -14.29
N ALA A 23 -22.74 -20.44 -14.21
CA ALA A 23 -22.68 -19.54 -15.36
C ALA A 23 -21.59 -19.95 -16.39
N PHE A 24 -20.47 -20.50 -15.91
CA PHE A 24 -19.41 -21.07 -16.76
C PHE A 24 -19.88 -22.33 -17.50
N GLU A 25 -20.51 -23.27 -16.79
CA GLU A 25 -21.06 -24.50 -17.41
C GLU A 25 -22.22 -24.23 -18.37
N ALA A 26 -23.06 -23.23 -18.07
CA ALA A 26 -24.10 -22.76 -18.97
C ALA A 26 -23.56 -22.02 -20.21
N GLY A 27 -22.23 -21.87 -20.33
CA GLY A 27 -21.57 -21.19 -21.44
C GLY A 27 -21.81 -19.67 -21.48
N LYS A 28 -22.34 -19.08 -20.41
CA LYS A 28 -22.59 -17.63 -20.30
C LYS A 28 -21.32 -16.84 -19.97
N VAL A 29 -20.32 -17.52 -19.42
CA VAL A 29 -19.00 -16.96 -19.09
C VAL A 29 -17.96 -17.82 -19.76
N SER A 30 -17.02 -17.21 -20.48
CA SER A 30 -15.91 -17.90 -21.13
C SER A 30 -14.59 -17.34 -20.59
N PRO A 31 -13.51 -18.16 -20.57
CA PRO A 31 -12.19 -17.65 -20.27
C PRO A 31 -11.83 -16.59 -21.32
N ASP A 32 -11.44 -15.41 -20.85
CA ASP A 32 -11.00 -14.34 -21.75
C ASP A 32 -9.75 -14.79 -22.52
N ALA A 33 -9.79 -14.71 -23.85
CA ALA A 33 -8.74 -15.23 -24.72
C ALA A 33 -7.39 -14.50 -24.51
N ASP A 34 -7.45 -13.24 -24.07
CA ASP A 34 -6.30 -12.38 -23.77
C ASP A 34 -5.95 -12.35 -22.28
N SER A 35 -6.53 -13.23 -21.46
CA SER A 35 -6.31 -13.30 -20.01
C SER A 35 -4.83 -13.36 -19.64
N GLU A 36 -4.02 -14.17 -20.34
CA GLU A 36 -2.59 -14.29 -20.07
C GLU A 36 -1.83 -12.99 -20.35
N MET A 37 -2.18 -12.30 -21.44
CA MET A 37 -1.54 -11.05 -21.86
C MET A 37 -1.92 -9.89 -20.93
N ASN A 38 -3.16 -9.87 -20.45
CA ASN A 38 -3.63 -8.93 -19.44
C ASN A 38 -2.99 -9.17 -18.08
N VAL A 39 -2.84 -10.43 -17.65
CA VAL A 39 -2.17 -10.77 -16.39
C VAL A 39 -0.69 -10.37 -16.42
N GLU A 40 0.02 -10.56 -17.53
CA GLU A 40 1.42 -10.12 -17.64
C GLU A 40 1.55 -8.60 -17.58
N THR A 41 0.66 -7.89 -18.28
CA THR A 41 0.64 -6.41 -18.29
C THR A 41 0.34 -5.85 -16.90
N LEU A 42 -0.63 -6.43 -16.20
CA LEU A 42 -0.98 -6.07 -14.83
C LEU A 42 0.15 -6.37 -13.85
N ARG A 43 0.86 -7.50 -14.02
CA ARG A 43 2.05 -7.82 -13.21
C ARG A 43 3.16 -6.81 -13.42
N LYS A 44 3.45 -6.41 -14.67
CA LYS A 44 4.47 -5.39 -14.97
C LYS A 44 4.12 -4.05 -14.30
N ALA A 45 2.89 -3.58 -14.47
CA ALA A 45 2.42 -2.34 -13.85
C ALA A 45 2.48 -2.39 -12.31
N ALA A 46 2.10 -3.52 -11.69
CA ALA A 46 2.23 -3.71 -10.25
C ALA A 46 3.69 -3.65 -9.78
N THR A 47 4.60 -4.27 -10.53
CA THR A 47 6.03 -4.29 -10.20
C THR A 47 6.66 -2.90 -10.29
N GLU A 48 6.30 -2.13 -11.32
CA GLU A 48 6.74 -0.73 -11.49
C GLU A 48 6.23 0.17 -10.38
N THR A 49 4.94 0.05 -10.03
CA THR A 49 4.34 0.81 -8.93
C THR A 49 5.02 0.49 -7.60
N MET A 50 5.29 -0.79 -7.31
CA MET A 50 5.99 -1.20 -6.10
C MET A 50 7.42 -0.66 -6.05
N ARG A 51 8.12 -0.61 -7.20
CA ARG A 51 9.47 -0.06 -7.30
C ARG A 51 9.47 1.44 -7.02
N GLU A 52 8.53 2.19 -7.57
CA GLU A 52 8.37 3.62 -7.31
C GLU A 52 8.07 3.92 -5.83
N ILE A 53 7.19 3.14 -5.20
CA ILE A 53 6.90 3.25 -3.77
C ILE A 53 8.14 2.92 -2.93
N ALA A 54 8.88 1.88 -3.29
CA ALA A 54 10.10 1.49 -2.59
C ALA A 54 11.19 2.57 -2.72
N GLU A 55 11.31 3.19 -3.89
CA GLU A 55 12.28 4.24 -4.16
C GLU A 55 11.91 5.53 -3.42
N ARG A 56 10.63 5.93 -3.41
CA ARG A 56 10.14 7.03 -2.57
C ARG A 56 10.38 6.78 -1.09
N ARG A 57 10.14 5.56 -0.61
CA ARG A 57 10.44 5.17 0.78
C ARG A 57 11.94 5.22 1.08
N ARG A 58 12.79 4.87 0.11
CA ARG A 58 14.25 4.90 0.26
C ARG A 58 14.79 6.32 0.25
N THR A 59 14.28 7.19 -0.61
CA THR A 59 14.62 8.62 -0.65
C THR A 59 14.14 9.33 0.61
N ASN A 60 12.97 8.96 1.12
CA ASN A 60 12.41 9.47 2.37
C ASN A 60 12.87 8.66 3.60
N ALA A 61 13.85 7.76 3.46
CA ALA A 61 14.35 6.98 4.57
C ALA A 61 15.16 7.88 5.50
N THR A 62 14.48 8.49 6.47
CA THR A 62 15.10 9.35 7.46
C THR A 62 16.01 8.52 8.37
N LYS A 63 17.30 8.85 8.40
CA LYS A 63 18.23 8.27 9.37
C LYS A 63 18.06 8.99 10.71
N PRO A 64 17.89 8.27 11.84
CA PRO A 64 17.86 8.92 13.15
C PRO A 64 19.24 9.50 13.47
N VAL A 65 19.29 10.79 13.82
CA VAL A 65 20.51 11.49 14.22
C VAL A 65 20.34 12.03 15.64
N THR A 66 21.33 11.79 16.50
CA THR A 66 21.36 12.34 17.85
C THR A 66 22.11 13.67 17.86
N LEU A 67 21.40 14.76 18.14
CA LEU A 67 21.96 16.11 18.22
C LEU A 67 22.03 16.57 19.68
N ARG A 68 23.16 17.18 20.07
CA ARG A 68 23.26 17.84 21.38
C ARG A 68 22.77 19.27 21.25
N VAL A 69 21.69 19.59 21.94
CA VAL A 69 21.04 20.92 21.88
C VAL A 69 20.90 21.47 23.30
N PRO A 70 21.16 22.76 23.55
CA PRO A 70 20.92 23.36 24.85
C PRO A 70 19.46 23.25 25.29
N VAL A 71 19.23 22.99 26.59
CA VAL A 71 17.87 22.78 27.15
C VAL A 71 16.94 23.96 26.86
N ARG A 72 17.46 25.20 26.99
CA ARG A 72 16.69 26.42 26.71
C ARG A 72 16.16 26.48 25.27
N VAL A 73 16.89 25.89 24.32
CA VAL A 73 16.51 25.88 22.91
C VAL A 73 15.40 24.87 22.67
N ILE A 74 15.52 23.64 23.20
CA ILE A 74 14.49 22.62 23.01
C ILE A 74 13.15 23.01 23.66
N GLU A 75 13.19 23.72 24.79
CA GLU A 75 11.99 24.26 25.44
C GLU A 75 11.28 25.31 24.57
N ARG A 76 12.03 26.18 23.89
CA ARG A 76 11.48 27.14 22.94
C ARG A 76 10.81 26.44 21.76
N TYR A 77 11.45 25.40 21.21
CA TYR A 77 10.85 24.58 20.14
C TYR A 77 9.54 23.95 20.57
N LYS A 78 9.50 23.34 21.76
CA LYS A 78 8.27 22.74 22.30
C LYS A 78 7.16 23.76 22.49
N LYS A 79 7.49 24.94 23.03
CA LYS A 79 6.50 26.02 23.23
C LYS A 79 5.94 26.52 21.90
N ARG A 80 6.80 26.70 20.90
CA ARG A 80 6.38 27.17 19.58
C ARG A 80 5.56 26.12 18.83
N ALA A 81 6.04 24.89 18.79
CA ALA A 81 5.33 23.78 18.15
C ALA A 81 3.96 23.54 18.79
N SER A 82 3.85 23.65 20.13
CA SER A 82 2.57 23.56 20.83
C SER A 82 1.60 24.69 20.48
N ALA A 83 2.09 25.90 20.17
CA ALA A 83 1.24 27.01 19.73
C ALA A 83 0.69 26.76 18.32
N ASP A 84 1.50 26.12 17.48
CA ASP A 84 1.18 25.80 16.09
C ASP A 84 0.46 24.44 15.93
N GLY A 85 0.21 23.72 17.04
CA GLY A 85 -0.48 22.42 17.06
C GLY A 85 0.31 21.25 16.49
N ILE A 86 1.63 21.40 16.31
CA ILE A 86 2.52 20.42 15.70
C ILE A 86 3.52 19.83 16.70
N GLY A 87 4.16 18.72 16.34
CA GLY A 87 5.26 18.16 17.12
C GLY A 87 6.53 19.01 17.02
N TYR A 88 7.30 19.11 18.12
CA TYR A 88 8.55 19.89 18.11
C TYR A 88 9.59 19.36 17.10
N GLN A 89 9.55 18.06 16.78
CA GLN A 89 10.41 17.46 15.76
C GLN A 89 10.01 17.90 14.35
N THR A 90 8.72 18.07 14.07
CA THR A 90 8.23 18.61 12.80
C THR A 90 8.74 20.03 12.59
N LEU A 91 8.59 20.89 13.61
CA LEU A 91 9.10 22.25 13.56
C LEU A 91 10.63 22.29 13.39
N MET A 92 11.37 21.39 14.07
CA MET A 92 12.82 21.28 13.85
C MET A 92 13.18 20.91 12.42
N ASN A 93 12.46 19.96 11.81
CA ASN A 93 12.71 19.53 10.44
C ASN A 93 12.44 20.67 9.45
N GLU A 94 11.33 21.40 9.61
CA GLU A 94 11.00 22.55 8.75
C GLU A 94 12.07 23.64 8.80
N ILE A 95 12.60 23.95 10.00
CA ILE A 95 13.67 24.94 10.14
C ILE A 95 14.99 24.43 9.54
N LEU A 96 15.31 23.14 9.70
CA LEU A 96 16.49 22.54 9.11
C LEU A 96 16.41 22.57 7.57
N ASP A 97 15.25 22.22 6.99
CA ASP A 97 15.01 22.28 5.55
C ASP A 97 15.12 23.73 5.02
N ALA A 98 14.53 24.69 5.74
CA ALA A 98 14.61 26.10 5.38
C ALA A 98 16.03 26.68 5.48
N ALA A 99 16.89 26.13 6.36
CA ALA A 99 18.27 26.57 6.54
C ALA A 99 19.26 25.98 5.53
N MET A 100 18.86 24.96 4.76
CA MET A 100 19.68 24.36 3.68
C MET A 100 19.55 25.10 2.34
N VAL A 101 18.66 26.10 2.25
CA VAL A 101 18.47 27.01 1.11
C VAL A 101 19.26 28.28 1.32
#